data_AF-A0A3D5FMQ9-F1
#
_entry.id   AF-A0A3D5FMQ9-F1
#
_cell.length_a   1.000
_cell.length_b   1.000
_cell.length_c   1.000
_cell.angle_alpha   90.00
_cell.angle_beta   90.00
_cell.angle_gamma   90.00
#
_symmetry.space_group_name_H-M   'P 1'
#
loop_
_entity.id
_entity.type
_entity.pdbx_description
1 polymer ?
#
loop_
_entity_poly.entity_id
_entity_poly.type
_entity_poly.pdbx_seq_one_letter_code
_entity_poly.pdbx_strand_id
1 'polypeptide(L)'
;MTPKQQLHEDGFVIVRGVISPDELDSIRRSFEGLVDRQRKIWREAAGLDDPPDGAWATGAQPRLVTYDGLVDDAESARAVEMILGAPLELSRQIMQAPDVAPTQFMMMCSPQKDHGPAAWHRDIHPIDQAPIVGLQQDLLANGAGYLQWNLPLYDDNVLWVVPGSHARPNTDEENAALAEDPRRPLPEAKQVELKAGDGVVYTNLILHWGSSYSPTLRRTVHFGFRSLGGKQFPYAGGQHRRGDPTSFMTPGAQQAWANHERLYLQECDRIEGTLRAAIKQDRGAFVEGIAQLHPGERMRIVTVILLSKLSHKLCFDAHPERPGYGGDFTQDTQLRGRFSTEELSDLWVRFAWLDEQMKSPEGEEYVPGYQSGPMSYRFEKMPVDLTIEAVMDSW
;
A
#
# COMPACT_ATOMS: atom_id res chain seq x y z
N MET A 1 -23.25 3.76 -12.97
CA MET A 1 -21.80 3.47 -13.06
C MET A 1 -21.49 2.38 -12.06
N THR A 2 -20.74 1.34 -12.43
CA THR A 2 -20.31 0.31 -11.47
C THR A 2 -19.18 0.85 -10.57
N PRO A 3 -18.93 0.29 -9.38
CA PRO A 3 -17.81 0.72 -8.53
C PRO A 3 -16.45 0.67 -9.24
N LYS A 4 -16.25 -0.34 -10.11
CA LYS A 4 -15.05 -0.45 -10.95
C LYS A 4 -14.92 0.73 -11.92
N GLN A 5 -16.00 1.09 -12.62
CA GLN A 5 -16.00 2.22 -13.56
C GLN A 5 -15.72 3.53 -12.82
N GLN A 6 -16.35 3.73 -11.67
CA GLN A 6 -16.14 4.92 -10.86
C GLN A 6 -14.71 5.02 -10.34
N LEU A 7 -14.12 3.93 -9.83
CA LEU A 7 -12.71 3.92 -9.45
C LEU A 7 -11.80 4.24 -10.63
N HIS A 8 -12.09 3.70 -11.82
CA HIS A 8 -11.29 3.96 -13.01
C HIS A 8 -11.35 5.43 -13.44
N GLU A 9 -12.52 6.07 -13.35
CA GLU A 9 -12.73 7.47 -13.75
C GLU A 9 -12.28 8.48 -12.69
N ASP A 10 -12.65 8.27 -11.43
CA ASP A 10 -12.43 9.24 -10.34
C ASP A 10 -11.23 8.89 -9.44
N GLY A 11 -10.77 7.64 -9.44
CA GLY A 11 -9.70 7.15 -8.56
C GLY A 11 -10.17 6.70 -7.18
N PHE A 12 -11.46 6.89 -6.87
CA PHE A 12 -12.09 6.46 -5.63
C PHE A 12 -13.58 6.13 -5.82
N VAL A 13 -14.16 5.41 -4.87
CA VAL A 13 -15.59 5.12 -4.79
C VAL A 13 -16.04 5.12 -3.33
N ILE A 14 -17.14 5.79 -3.03
CA ILE A 14 -17.78 5.73 -1.72
C ILE A 14 -18.81 4.61 -1.73
N VAL A 15 -18.73 3.73 -0.73
CA VAL A 15 -19.60 2.57 -0.54
C VAL A 15 -20.36 2.73 0.76
N ARG A 16 -21.69 2.72 0.70
CA ARG A 16 -22.54 3.05 1.85
C ARG A 16 -22.96 1.78 2.62
N GLY A 17 -23.02 1.89 3.94
CA GLY A 17 -23.51 0.81 4.81
C GLY A 17 -22.73 -0.50 4.70
N VAL A 18 -21.39 -0.43 4.63
CA VAL A 18 -20.51 -1.60 4.65
C VAL A 18 -20.64 -2.35 5.98
N ILE A 19 -20.76 -1.62 7.08
CA ILE A 19 -21.20 -2.14 8.37
C ILE A 19 -22.61 -1.63 8.61
N SER A 20 -23.54 -2.53 8.92
CA SER A 20 -24.92 -2.16 9.21
C SER A 20 -25.03 -1.42 10.56
N PRO A 21 -26.05 -0.55 10.75
CA PRO A 21 -26.26 0.12 12.03
C PRO A 21 -26.36 -0.84 13.23
N ASP A 22 -26.94 -2.03 13.03
CA ASP A 22 -27.12 -3.05 14.07
C ASP A 22 -25.80 -3.74 14.47
N GLU A 23 -24.80 -3.73 13.57
CA GLU A 23 -23.47 -4.32 13.82
C GLU A 23 -22.46 -3.31 14.38
N LEU A 24 -22.68 -2.01 14.17
CA LEU A 24 -21.73 -0.94 14.49
C LEU A 24 -21.25 -1.00 15.95
N ASP A 25 -22.17 -1.14 16.91
CA ASP A 25 -21.80 -1.15 18.32
C ASP A 25 -21.00 -2.40 18.70
N SER A 26 -21.24 -3.53 18.04
CA SER A 26 -20.42 -4.72 18.23
C SER A 26 -19.01 -4.50 17.68
N ILE A 27 -18.87 -3.92 16.49
CA ILE A 27 -17.56 -3.68 15.88
C ILE A 27 -16.77 -2.61 16.66
N ARG A 28 -17.44 -1.55 17.13
CA ARG A 28 -16.82 -0.55 18.02
C ARG A 28 -16.24 -1.19 19.27
N ARG A 29 -16.98 -2.09 19.95
CA ARG A 29 -16.47 -2.79 21.14
C ARG A 29 -15.20 -3.58 20.84
N SER A 30 -15.19 -4.36 19.76
CA SER A 30 -14.00 -5.10 19.32
C SER A 30 -12.79 -4.18 19.12
N PHE A 31 -12.96 -3.06 18.40
CA PHE A 31 -11.86 -2.13 18.13
C PHE A 31 -11.42 -1.33 19.37
N GLU A 32 -12.32 -0.90 20.25
CA GLU A 32 -11.92 -0.21 21.48
C GLU A 32 -11.15 -1.15 22.43
N GLY A 33 -11.48 -2.45 22.47
CA GLY A 33 -10.65 -3.45 23.16
C GLY A 33 -9.22 -3.50 22.61
N LEU A 34 -9.07 -3.46 21.28
CA LEU A 34 -7.76 -3.37 20.64
C LEU A 34 -7.04 -2.04 20.95
N VAL A 35 -7.77 -0.92 21.04
CA VAL A 35 -7.20 0.38 21.44
C VAL A 35 -6.65 0.30 22.85
N ASP A 36 -7.40 -0.27 23.79
CA ASP A 36 -6.95 -0.40 25.17
C ASP A 36 -5.69 -1.28 25.29
N ARG A 37 -5.61 -2.37 24.51
CA ARG A 37 -4.39 -3.19 24.41
C ARG A 37 -3.22 -2.39 23.83
N GLN A 38 -3.42 -1.69 22.72
CA GLN A 38 -2.37 -0.88 22.10
C GLN A 38 -1.90 0.26 23.01
N ARG A 39 -2.81 0.87 23.78
CA ARG A 39 -2.48 1.90 24.77
C ARG A 39 -1.55 1.36 25.85
N LYS A 40 -1.75 0.13 26.34
CA LYS A 40 -0.81 -0.49 27.29
C LYS A 40 0.60 -0.58 26.69
N ILE A 41 0.71 -1.06 25.45
CA ILE A 41 2.00 -1.16 24.74
C ILE A 41 2.65 0.22 24.62
N TRP A 42 1.89 1.27 24.28
CA TRP A 42 2.44 2.62 24.18
C TRP A 42 2.91 3.19 25.52
N ARG A 43 2.25 2.85 26.64
CA ARG A 43 2.71 3.22 27.98
C ARG A 43 4.00 2.50 28.35
N GLU A 44 4.08 1.20 28.05
CA GLU A 44 5.25 0.39 28.34
C GLU A 44 6.47 0.79 27.49
N ALA A 45 6.23 1.28 26.27
CA ALA A 45 7.26 1.79 25.38
C ALA A 45 7.67 3.25 25.66
N ALA A 46 6.95 3.96 26.54
CA ALA A 46 7.24 5.36 26.86
C ALA A 46 8.59 5.46 27.59
N GLY A 47 9.48 6.32 27.08
CA GLY A 47 10.73 6.66 27.74
C GLY A 47 10.53 7.54 28.97
N LEU A 48 11.62 7.80 29.69
CA LEU A 48 11.59 8.64 30.91
C LEU A 48 11.07 10.07 30.67
N ASP A 49 11.30 10.61 29.47
CA ASP A 49 10.91 11.97 29.09
C ASP A 49 9.57 12.02 28.33
N ASP A 50 8.97 10.87 28.02
CA ASP A 50 7.69 10.80 27.31
C ASP A 50 6.51 10.98 28.28
N PRO A 51 5.35 11.48 27.80
CA PRO A 51 4.14 11.48 28.60
C PRO A 51 3.76 10.05 29.04
N PRO A 52 3.07 9.86 30.18
CA PRO A 52 2.73 8.53 30.69
C PRO A 52 1.91 7.67 29.73
N ASP A 53 1.11 8.29 28.86
CA ASP A 53 0.29 7.62 27.84
C ASP A 53 1.06 7.36 26.51
N GLY A 54 2.35 7.70 26.45
CA GLY A 54 3.25 7.46 25.31
C GLY A 54 2.71 8.04 24.00
N ALA A 55 2.81 7.26 22.92
CA ALA A 55 2.35 7.65 21.58
C ALA A 55 0.86 8.00 21.50
N TRP A 56 0.03 7.55 22.45
CA TRP A 56 -1.37 7.97 22.54
C TRP A 56 -1.50 9.46 22.81
N ALA A 57 -0.66 10.01 23.69
CA ALA A 57 -0.73 11.41 24.11
C ALA A 57 -0.12 12.37 23.08
N THR A 58 0.85 11.91 22.28
CA THR A 58 1.67 12.77 21.42
C THR A 58 1.36 12.64 19.94
N GLY A 59 0.80 11.50 19.50
CA GLY A 59 0.58 11.23 18.09
C GLY A 59 -0.52 12.11 17.49
N ALA A 60 -0.24 12.73 16.33
CA ALA A 60 -1.24 13.44 15.53
C ALA A 60 -2.33 12.52 14.99
N GLN A 61 -2.02 11.23 14.85
CA GLN A 61 -2.95 10.19 14.49
C GLN A 61 -2.42 8.87 15.09
N PRO A 62 -2.72 8.55 16.36
CA PRO A 62 -2.25 7.30 16.96
C PRO A 62 -2.80 6.09 16.17
N ARG A 63 -1.93 5.12 15.82
CA ARG A 63 -2.29 4.02 14.92
C ARG A 63 -2.06 2.64 15.54
N LEU A 64 -3.07 1.79 15.49
CA LEU A 64 -2.94 0.36 15.76
C LEU A 64 -2.44 -0.32 14.48
N VAL A 65 -1.15 -0.23 14.19
CA VAL A 65 -0.56 -0.83 12.97
C VAL A 65 -0.56 -2.35 13.11
N THR A 66 -1.11 -3.07 12.13
CA THR A 66 -1.22 -4.55 12.12
C THR A 66 -1.86 -5.06 13.41
N TYR A 67 -3.14 -4.72 13.58
CA TYR A 67 -3.89 -4.99 14.81
C TYR A 67 -4.22 -6.48 15.03
N ASP A 68 -3.87 -7.36 14.10
CA ASP A 68 -3.88 -8.81 14.26
C ASP A 68 -2.96 -9.26 15.40
N GLY A 69 -1.86 -8.54 15.63
CA GLY A 69 -0.96 -8.78 16.77
C GLY A 69 -1.56 -8.44 18.14
N LEU A 70 -2.75 -7.85 18.18
CA LEU A 70 -3.48 -7.48 19.39
C LEU A 70 -4.70 -8.39 19.67
N VAL A 71 -4.93 -9.38 18.81
CA VAL A 71 -6.04 -10.34 18.93
C VAL A 71 -5.65 -11.47 19.90
N ASP A 72 -6.48 -11.71 20.90
CA ASP A 72 -6.27 -12.73 21.94
C ASP A 72 -7.57 -13.48 22.32
N ASP A 73 -8.68 -13.15 21.69
CA ASP A 73 -10.00 -13.73 21.94
C ASP A 73 -10.91 -13.62 20.70
N ALA A 74 -12.05 -14.31 20.74
CA ALA A 74 -13.02 -14.29 19.64
C ALA A 74 -13.66 -12.91 19.42
N GLU A 75 -13.73 -12.04 20.44
CA GLU A 75 -14.33 -10.70 20.31
C GLU A 75 -13.40 -9.77 19.51
N SER A 76 -12.11 -9.80 19.79
CA SER A 76 -11.09 -9.04 19.08
C SER A 76 -10.82 -9.58 17.68
N ALA A 77 -10.94 -10.88 17.46
CA ALA A 77 -10.81 -11.49 16.13
C ALA A 77 -11.82 -10.91 15.12
N ARG A 78 -13.01 -10.49 15.57
CA ARG A 78 -14.03 -9.84 14.72
C ARG A 78 -13.51 -8.61 13.98
N ALA A 79 -12.51 -7.90 14.52
CA ALA A 79 -11.89 -6.77 13.84
C ALA A 79 -11.14 -7.18 12.57
N VAL A 80 -10.54 -8.38 12.57
CA VAL A 80 -9.88 -8.96 11.40
C VAL A 80 -10.90 -9.65 10.49
N GLU A 81 -11.91 -10.31 11.04
CA GLU A 81 -12.98 -10.92 10.23
C GLU A 81 -13.79 -9.89 9.45
N MET A 82 -13.98 -8.69 10.00
CA MET A 82 -14.71 -7.60 9.35
C MET A 82 -14.12 -7.27 7.97
N ILE A 83 -12.79 -7.21 7.85
CA ILE A 83 -12.13 -6.96 6.55
C ILE A 83 -12.26 -8.16 5.61
N LEU A 84 -12.40 -9.38 6.11
CA LEU A 84 -12.59 -10.59 5.30
C LEU A 84 -14.05 -10.77 4.81
N GLY A 85 -14.98 -9.92 5.25
CA GLY A 85 -16.38 -9.92 4.84
C GLY A 85 -16.66 -9.04 3.62
N ALA A 86 -17.65 -8.14 3.75
CA ALA A 86 -18.08 -7.25 2.66
C ALA A 86 -16.94 -6.45 1.98
N PRO A 87 -15.93 -5.91 2.70
CA PRO A 87 -14.83 -5.19 2.06
C PRO A 87 -14.03 -6.04 1.07
N LEU A 88 -13.80 -7.32 1.40
CA LEU A 88 -13.10 -8.26 0.52
C LEU A 88 -13.95 -8.55 -0.74
N GLU A 89 -15.25 -8.78 -0.59
CA GLU A 89 -16.14 -9.03 -1.74
C GLU A 89 -16.24 -7.82 -2.68
N LEU A 90 -16.37 -6.61 -2.14
CA LEU A 90 -16.35 -5.40 -2.97
C LEU A 90 -15.01 -5.24 -3.69
N SER A 91 -13.89 -5.51 -3.01
CA SER A 91 -12.56 -5.44 -3.63
C SER A 91 -12.41 -6.47 -4.76
N ARG A 92 -12.95 -7.68 -4.62
CA ARG A 92 -13.05 -8.66 -5.72
C ARG A 92 -13.83 -8.14 -6.91
N GLN A 93 -14.98 -7.50 -6.68
CA GLN A 93 -15.80 -6.92 -7.75
C GLN A 93 -15.10 -5.78 -8.48
N ILE A 94 -14.35 -4.95 -7.75
CA ILE A 94 -13.62 -3.82 -8.31
C ILE A 94 -12.40 -4.29 -9.11
N MET A 95 -11.56 -5.14 -8.50
CA MET A 95 -10.30 -5.60 -9.11
C MET A 95 -10.53 -6.59 -10.26
N GLN A 96 -11.57 -7.43 -10.15
CA GLN A 96 -11.84 -8.53 -11.09
C GLN A 96 -10.62 -9.44 -11.33
N ALA A 97 -9.83 -9.66 -10.28
CA ALA A 97 -8.72 -10.60 -10.27
C ALA A 97 -9.21 -12.02 -9.89
N PRO A 98 -8.46 -13.08 -10.23
CA PRO A 98 -8.77 -14.45 -9.78
C PRO A 98 -8.90 -14.55 -8.27
N ASP A 99 -7.98 -13.91 -7.55
CA ASP A 99 -7.97 -13.83 -6.10
C ASP A 99 -7.66 -12.41 -5.62
N VAL A 100 -8.17 -12.08 -4.44
CA VAL A 100 -7.91 -10.81 -3.73
C VAL A 100 -7.68 -11.13 -2.26
N ALA A 101 -6.74 -10.43 -1.64
CA ALA A 101 -6.42 -10.65 -0.24
C ALA A 101 -5.96 -9.37 0.48
N PRO A 102 -6.15 -9.27 1.81
CA PRO A 102 -5.67 -8.12 2.59
C PRO A 102 -4.15 -8.02 2.59
N THR A 103 -3.58 -6.83 2.47
CA THR A 103 -2.13 -6.60 2.56
C THR A 103 -1.73 -6.15 3.96
N GLN A 104 -2.16 -4.94 4.30
CA GLN A 104 -1.87 -4.21 5.51
C GLN A 104 -3.20 -3.69 6.05
N PHE A 105 -3.33 -3.68 7.37
CA PHE A 105 -4.51 -3.14 8.03
C PHE A 105 -4.10 -2.50 9.36
N MET A 106 -4.79 -1.42 9.68
CA MET A 106 -4.55 -0.63 10.87
C MET A 106 -5.83 0.09 11.29
N MET A 107 -5.84 0.67 12.48
CA MET A 107 -6.86 1.65 12.85
C MET A 107 -6.20 2.99 13.17
N MET A 108 -6.74 4.05 12.59
CA MET A 108 -6.36 5.43 12.86
C MET A 108 -7.29 6.03 13.92
N CYS A 109 -6.74 6.48 15.04
CA CYS A 109 -7.47 7.13 16.12
C CYS A 109 -7.35 8.66 16.03
N SER A 110 -8.35 9.37 16.56
CA SER A 110 -8.24 10.80 16.85
C SER A 110 -7.13 11.09 17.89
N PRO A 111 -6.35 12.16 17.73
CA PRO A 111 -5.37 12.59 18.71
C PRO A 111 -6.02 13.12 20.00
N GLN A 112 -5.20 13.35 21.03
CA GLN A 112 -5.65 13.93 22.32
C GLN A 112 -5.65 15.47 22.32
N LYS A 113 -4.97 16.09 21.36
CA LYS A 113 -4.92 17.55 21.15
C LYS A 113 -5.02 17.85 19.65
N ASP A 114 -5.24 19.10 19.29
CA ASP A 114 -5.26 19.49 17.88
C ASP A 114 -3.85 19.48 17.28
N HIS A 115 -3.71 18.84 16.13
CA HIS A 115 -2.48 18.81 15.32
C HIS A 115 -2.67 19.46 13.95
N GLY A 116 -3.87 19.95 13.65
CA GLY A 116 -4.17 20.58 12.36
C GLY A 116 -4.13 19.60 11.18
N PRO A 117 -4.06 20.13 9.95
CA PRO A 117 -4.01 19.32 8.73
C PRO A 117 -2.68 18.58 8.51
N ALA A 118 -2.76 17.44 7.83
CA ALA A 118 -1.63 16.79 7.18
C ALA A 118 -1.12 17.61 5.99
N ALA A 119 -0.06 17.13 5.32
CA ALA A 119 0.26 17.58 3.96
C ALA A 119 -0.49 16.72 2.94
N TRP A 120 -0.91 17.30 1.81
CA TRP A 120 -1.35 16.56 0.63
C TRP A 120 -0.25 15.61 0.16
N HIS A 121 -0.61 14.39 -0.20
CA HIS A 121 0.33 13.41 -0.70
C HIS A 121 -0.33 12.32 -1.54
N ARG A 122 0.51 11.61 -2.29
CA ARG A 122 0.27 10.28 -2.84
C ARG A 122 1.11 9.29 -2.04
N ASP A 123 0.55 8.12 -1.75
CA ASP A 123 1.22 7.05 -1.00
C ASP A 123 2.17 6.27 -1.91
N ILE A 124 3.07 6.99 -2.57
CA ILE A 124 3.96 6.51 -3.62
C ILE A 124 5.38 6.94 -3.33
N HIS A 125 6.29 6.02 -3.62
CA HIS A 125 7.69 6.19 -3.31
C HIS A 125 8.57 5.70 -4.47
N PRO A 126 8.92 6.59 -5.40
CA PRO A 126 9.61 6.22 -6.63
C PRO A 126 10.99 5.55 -6.43
N ILE A 127 11.62 5.74 -5.27
CA ILE A 127 12.88 5.09 -4.89
C ILE A 127 12.80 3.56 -4.81
N ASP A 128 11.69 3.01 -4.33
CA ASP A 128 11.45 1.57 -4.15
C ASP A 128 10.22 1.05 -4.90
N GLN A 129 9.59 1.90 -5.71
CA GLN A 129 8.55 1.56 -6.67
C GLN A 129 8.98 2.00 -8.08
N ALA A 130 8.08 1.96 -9.05
CA ALA A 130 8.32 2.58 -10.37
C ALA A 130 7.93 4.07 -10.34
N PRO A 131 8.48 4.90 -11.25
CA PRO A 131 8.00 6.27 -11.45
C PRO A 131 6.48 6.29 -11.65
N ILE A 132 5.81 7.31 -11.09
CA ILE A 132 4.35 7.27 -10.95
C ILE A 132 3.63 7.12 -12.29
N VAL A 133 4.13 7.70 -13.39
CA VAL A 133 3.50 7.57 -14.71
C VAL A 133 3.42 6.11 -15.14
N GLY A 134 4.43 5.30 -14.84
CA GLY A 134 4.41 3.86 -15.10
C GLY A 134 3.30 3.16 -14.32
N LEU A 135 3.18 3.45 -13.03
CA LEU A 135 2.14 2.89 -12.15
C LEU A 135 0.72 3.28 -12.61
N GLN A 136 0.54 4.55 -13.01
CA GLN A 136 -0.74 5.08 -13.50
C GLN A 136 -1.13 4.45 -14.83
N GLN A 137 -0.19 4.35 -15.78
CA GLN A 137 -0.44 3.72 -17.06
C GLN A 137 -0.77 2.23 -16.90
N ASP A 138 -0.12 1.53 -15.97
CA ASP A 138 -0.42 0.13 -15.68
C ASP A 138 -1.81 -0.03 -15.05
N LEU A 139 -2.16 0.80 -14.07
CA LEU A 139 -3.50 0.86 -13.49
C LEU A 139 -4.59 1.09 -14.55
N LEU A 140 -4.41 2.08 -15.42
CA LEU A 140 -5.37 2.39 -16.49
C LEU A 140 -5.42 1.27 -17.54
N ALA A 141 -4.29 0.59 -17.77
CA ALA A 141 -4.21 -0.44 -18.79
C ALA A 141 -4.81 -1.78 -18.35
N ASN A 142 -4.62 -2.13 -17.08
CA ASN A 142 -4.81 -3.48 -16.56
C ASN A 142 -5.81 -3.54 -15.39
N GLY A 143 -6.22 -2.40 -14.83
CA GLY A 143 -7.06 -2.32 -13.64
C GLY A 143 -6.24 -2.31 -12.35
N ALA A 144 -6.92 -2.15 -11.21
CA ALA A 144 -6.24 -1.95 -9.93
C ALA A 144 -5.60 -3.24 -9.40
N GLY A 145 -4.27 -3.24 -9.26
CA GLY A 145 -3.54 -4.26 -8.51
C GLY A 145 -3.63 -4.10 -6.98
N TYR A 146 -3.92 -2.88 -6.51
CA TYR A 146 -4.00 -2.54 -5.10
C TYR A 146 -5.13 -1.53 -4.83
N LEU A 147 -5.84 -1.68 -3.71
CA LEU A 147 -6.89 -0.78 -3.24
C LEU A 147 -6.71 -0.46 -1.76
N GLN A 148 -6.80 0.81 -1.41
CA GLN A 148 -6.89 1.29 -0.03
C GLN A 148 -8.33 1.53 0.37
N TRP A 149 -8.58 1.36 1.66
CA TRP A 149 -9.87 1.60 2.28
C TRP A 149 -9.72 2.53 3.47
N ASN A 150 -10.68 3.45 3.61
CA ASN A 150 -11.01 4.06 4.89
C ASN A 150 -12.45 3.68 5.25
N LEU A 151 -12.63 3.04 6.39
CA LEU A 151 -13.92 2.62 6.92
C LEU A 151 -14.08 3.17 8.35
N PRO A 152 -14.81 4.28 8.53
CA PRO A 152 -14.94 4.91 9.83
C PRO A 152 -16.05 4.27 10.69
N LEU A 153 -15.77 4.09 11.97
CA LEU A 153 -16.73 3.58 12.97
C LEU A 153 -17.59 4.71 13.57
N TYR A 154 -17.29 5.96 13.22
CA TYR A 154 -18.03 7.18 13.56
C TYR A 154 -18.15 8.03 12.29
N ASP A 155 -18.97 9.07 12.28
CA ASP A 155 -19.03 9.97 11.13
C ASP A 155 -17.63 10.60 10.89
N ASP A 156 -17.18 10.63 9.63
CA ASP A 156 -15.83 11.07 9.25
C ASP A 156 -15.89 11.90 7.97
N ASN A 157 -15.24 13.06 8.01
CA ASN A 157 -15.11 13.98 6.88
C ASN A 157 -13.68 14.52 6.76
N VAL A 158 -12.68 13.83 7.31
CA VAL A 158 -11.29 14.30 7.34
C VAL A 158 -10.58 14.08 6.00
N LEU A 159 -10.95 13.05 5.24
CA LEU A 159 -10.30 12.74 3.97
C LEU A 159 -10.79 13.67 2.86
N TRP A 160 -9.85 14.26 2.14
CA TRP A 160 -10.06 14.95 0.87
C TRP A 160 -9.28 14.25 -0.23
N VAL A 161 -9.80 14.28 -1.45
CA VAL A 161 -9.19 13.70 -2.64
C VAL A 161 -9.27 14.67 -3.81
N VAL A 162 -8.34 14.58 -4.76
CA VAL A 162 -8.49 15.21 -6.08
C VAL A 162 -8.94 14.13 -7.08
N PRO A 163 -10.22 14.12 -7.51
CA PRO A 163 -10.71 13.13 -8.46
C PRO A 163 -9.91 13.14 -9.77
N GLY A 164 -9.66 11.96 -10.35
CA GLY A 164 -8.91 11.83 -11.61
C GLY A 164 -7.39 12.00 -11.48
N SER A 165 -6.89 12.45 -10.33
CA SER A 165 -5.44 12.61 -10.11
C SER A 165 -4.70 11.27 -10.15
N HIS A 166 -5.35 10.13 -9.88
CA HIS A 166 -4.74 8.79 -10.01
C HIS A 166 -4.33 8.43 -11.44
N ALA A 167 -4.84 9.15 -12.46
CA ALA A 167 -4.59 8.87 -13.87
C ALA A 167 -3.54 9.80 -14.51
N ARG A 168 -2.97 10.75 -13.74
CA ARG A 168 -2.01 11.73 -14.24
C ARG A 168 -1.01 12.20 -13.18
N PRO A 169 0.17 12.69 -13.58
CA PRO A 169 1.01 13.53 -12.72
C PRO A 169 0.25 14.73 -12.16
N ASN A 170 0.87 15.44 -11.21
CA ASN A 170 0.32 16.71 -10.75
C ASN A 170 0.30 17.73 -11.89
N THR A 171 -0.69 18.60 -11.90
CA THR A 171 -0.74 19.76 -12.79
C THR A 171 0.20 20.86 -12.29
N ASP A 172 0.53 21.82 -13.15
CA ASP A 172 1.35 22.98 -12.76
C ASP A 172 0.68 23.80 -11.65
N GLU A 173 -0.65 23.92 -11.67
CA GLU A 173 -1.41 24.63 -10.64
C GLU A 173 -1.36 23.91 -9.28
N GLU A 174 -1.54 22.58 -9.28
CA GLU A 174 -1.38 21.78 -8.07
C GLU A 174 0.05 21.85 -7.54
N ASN A 175 1.06 21.74 -8.40
CA ASN A 175 2.46 21.84 -7.99
C ASN A 175 2.77 23.21 -7.38
N ALA A 176 2.28 24.29 -7.98
CA ALA A 176 2.44 25.65 -7.43
C ALA A 176 1.76 25.79 -6.06
N ALA A 177 0.53 25.31 -5.91
CA ALA A 177 -0.22 25.37 -4.65
C ALA A 177 0.44 24.51 -3.55
N LEU A 178 0.90 23.31 -3.88
CA LEU A 178 1.58 22.41 -2.95
C LEU A 178 2.95 22.96 -2.53
N ALA A 179 3.65 23.66 -3.41
CA ALA A 179 4.91 24.32 -3.10
C ALA A 179 4.73 25.55 -2.19
N GLU A 180 3.60 26.28 -2.33
CA GLU A 180 3.25 27.39 -1.45
C GLU A 180 2.89 26.90 -0.04
N ASP A 181 1.91 25.99 0.07
CA ASP A 181 1.52 25.37 1.33
C ASP A 181 0.79 24.04 1.07
N PRO A 182 1.42 22.88 1.34
CA PRO A 182 0.82 21.58 1.10
C PRO A 182 -0.28 21.23 2.11
N ARG A 183 -0.62 22.14 3.04
CA ARG A 183 -1.65 21.93 4.06
C ARG A 183 -2.92 22.76 3.83
N ARG A 184 -3.12 23.27 2.62
CA ARG A 184 -4.33 24.01 2.22
C ARG A 184 -5.12 23.24 1.16
N PRO A 185 -6.45 23.45 1.03
CA PRO A 185 -7.24 22.81 -0.01
C PRO A 185 -6.70 23.08 -1.42
N LEU A 186 -6.63 22.04 -2.25
CA LEU A 186 -6.28 22.17 -3.66
C LEU A 186 -7.52 22.51 -4.52
N PRO A 187 -7.32 23.11 -5.72
CA PRO A 187 -8.37 23.25 -6.71
C PRO A 187 -9.02 21.91 -7.03
N GLU A 188 -10.34 21.90 -7.24
CA GLU A 188 -11.14 20.71 -7.59
C GLU A 188 -11.13 19.56 -6.57
N ALA A 189 -10.47 19.74 -5.42
CA ALA A 189 -10.49 18.77 -4.33
C ALA A 189 -11.91 18.59 -3.79
N LYS A 190 -12.26 17.34 -3.45
CA LYS A 190 -13.53 16.96 -2.85
C LYS A 190 -13.32 16.37 -1.47
N GLN A 191 -14.13 16.83 -0.53
CA GLN A 191 -14.24 16.20 0.78
C GLN A 191 -14.99 14.88 0.66
N VAL A 192 -14.48 13.84 1.29
CA VAL A 192 -15.11 12.52 1.37
C VAL A 192 -15.92 12.45 2.66
N GLU A 193 -17.23 12.62 2.55
CA GLU A 193 -18.14 12.55 3.69
C GLU A 193 -18.69 11.14 3.88
N LEU A 194 -18.37 10.55 5.04
CA LEU A 194 -18.73 9.18 5.41
C LEU A 194 -19.55 9.18 6.70
N LYS A 195 -20.65 8.43 6.71
CA LYS A 195 -21.34 8.05 7.94
C LYS A 195 -20.63 6.88 8.59
N ALA A 196 -20.85 6.69 9.89
CA ALA A 196 -20.39 5.48 10.58
C ALA A 196 -20.83 4.22 9.82
N GLY A 197 -19.87 3.35 9.49
CA GLY A 197 -20.12 2.11 8.75
C GLY A 197 -20.13 2.26 7.22
N ASP A 198 -20.02 3.47 6.67
CA ASP A 198 -19.65 3.64 5.26
C ASP A 198 -18.19 3.26 5.02
N GLY A 199 -17.77 3.22 3.76
CA GLY A 199 -16.38 3.10 3.37
C GLY A 199 -16.07 3.97 2.15
N VAL A 200 -14.80 4.30 1.98
CA VAL A 200 -14.25 4.79 0.71
C VAL A 200 -13.14 3.86 0.27
N VAL A 201 -13.19 3.44 -0.98
CA VAL A 201 -12.18 2.62 -1.65
C VAL A 201 -11.46 3.50 -2.64
N TYR A 202 -10.14 3.52 -2.65
CA TYR A 202 -9.37 4.37 -3.54
C TYR A 202 -8.04 3.75 -3.93
N THR A 203 -7.52 4.18 -5.07
CA THR A 203 -6.15 3.83 -5.44
C THR A 203 -5.19 4.74 -4.67
N ASN A 204 -4.13 4.20 -4.12
CA ASN A 204 -3.13 4.97 -3.39
C ASN A 204 -2.30 5.90 -4.31
N LEU A 205 -2.50 5.80 -5.64
CA LEU A 205 -2.03 6.77 -6.62
C LEU A 205 -2.76 8.10 -6.52
N ILE A 206 -3.97 8.18 -5.93
CA ILE A 206 -4.74 9.42 -5.87
C ILE A 206 -4.08 10.44 -4.93
N LEU A 207 -4.06 11.72 -5.33
CA LEU A 207 -3.64 12.81 -4.47
C LEU A 207 -4.72 13.04 -3.40
N HIS A 208 -4.33 12.92 -2.13
CA HIS A 208 -5.27 12.96 -1.01
C HIS A 208 -4.68 13.65 0.22
N TRP A 209 -5.56 14.02 1.16
CA TRP A 209 -5.22 14.86 2.31
C TRP A 209 -6.10 14.59 3.52
N GLY A 210 -5.48 14.51 4.70
CA GLY A 210 -6.18 14.55 5.98
C GLY A 210 -6.30 15.99 6.46
N SER A 211 -7.48 16.59 6.29
CA SER A 211 -7.68 18.04 6.47
C SER A 211 -7.72 18.52 7.92
N SER A 212 -7.90 17.61 8.88
CA SER A 212 -7.94 17.97 10.30
C SER A 212 -7.68 16.76 11.19
N TYR A 213 -6.63 16.86 12.01
CA TYR A 213 -6.39 15.95 13.13
C TYR A 213 -6.67 16.64 14.44
N SER A 214 -7.97 16.74 14.76
CA SER A 214 -8.50 17.33 15.99
C SER A 214 -8.90 16.26 17.02
N PRO A 215 -9.14 16.63 18.29
CA PRO A 215 -9.63 15.70 19.32
C PRO A 215 -11.05 15.16 19.12
N THR A 216 -11.74 15.55 18.04
CA THR A 216 -13.06 15.01 17.69
C THR A 216 -12.97 13.50 17.54
N LEU A 217 -13.82 12.75 18.23
CA LEU A 217 -13.75 11.29 18.27
C LEU A 217 -13.80 10.71 16.85
N ARG A 218 -12.70 10.07 16.47
CA ARG A 218 -12.54 9.40 15.18
C ARG A 218 -11.87 8.04 15.38
N ARG A 219 -12.43 7.04 14.72
CA ARG A 219 -11.88 5.69 14.58
C ARG A 219 -12.09 5.27 13.15
N THR A 220 -11.01 5.23 12.38
CA THR A 220 -11.08 4.86 10.96
C THR A 220 -10.21 3.63 10.75
N VAL A 221 -10.86 2.51 10.44
CA VAL A 221 -10.17 1.29 10.06
C VAL A 221 -9.64 1.51 8.65
N HIS A 222 -8.32 1.43 8.51
CA HIS A 222 -7.62 1.64 7.26
C HIS A 222 -6.94 0.36 6.85
N PHE A 223 -7.22 -0.13 5.65
CA PHE A 223 -6.69 -1.40 5.18
C PHE A 223 -6.51 -1.40 3.66
N GLY A 224 -5.66 -2.31 3.20
CA GLY A 224 -5.37 -2.52 1.80
C GLY A 224 -5.79 -3.91 1.35
N PHE A 225 -6.23 -4.02 0.10
CA PHE A 225 -6.33 -5.29 -0.61
C PHE A 225 -5.41 -5.27 -1.82
N ARG A 226 -4.85 -6.43 -2.14
CA ARG A 226 -4.10 -6.66 -3.38
C ARG A 226 -4.74 -7.75 -4.22
N SER A 227 -4.55 -7.66 -5.54
CA SER A 227 -4.84 -8.75 -6.45
C SER A 227 -3.76 -9.83 -6.40
N LEU A 228 -4.16 -11.07 -6.63
CA LEU A 228 -3.29 -12.23 -6.85
C LEU A 228 -3.69 -12.87 -8.18
N GLY A 229 -2.75 -12.97 -9.12
CA GLY A 229 -3.02 -13.38 -10.50
C GLY A 229 -3.87 -12.39 -11.31
N GLY A 230 -4.07 -11.17 -10.81
CA GLY A 230 -4.73 -10.08 -11.53
C GLY A 230 -3.93 -9.64 -12.75
N LYS A 231 -4.52 -8.84 -13.64
CA LYS A 231 -3.83 -8.36 -14.85
C LYS A 231 -2.63 -7.46 -14.58
N GLN A 232 -2.47 -6.94 -13.36
CA GLN A 232 -1.35 -6.13 -12.89
C GLN A 232 -0.58 -6.88 -11.79
N PHE A 233 0.76 -6.83 -11.81
CA PHE A 233 1.55 -7.21 -10.63
C PHE A 233 1.52 -6.06 -9.62
N PRO A 234 1.05 -6.26 -8.37
CA PRO A 234 0.82 -5.16 -7.45
C PRO A 234 2.13 -4.57 -6.92
N TYR A 235 2.24 -3.25 -6.95
CA TYR A 235 3.35 -2.49 -6.35
C TYR A 235 3.25 -2.38 -4.81
N ALA A 236 2.10 -2.73 -4.24
CA ALA A 236 1.91 -2.98 -2.81
C ALA A 236 1.56 -4.46 -2.60
N GLY A 237 2.58 -5.32 -2.68
CA GLY A 237 2.43 -6.78 -2.68
C GLY A 237 2.61 -7.44 -1.32
N GLY A 238 2.95 -6.69 -0.27
CA GLY A 238 3.25 -7.25 1.05
C GLY A 238 2.06 -7.92 1.74
N GLN A 239 2.39 -8.90 2.57
CA GLN A 239 1.51 -9.55 3.54
C GLN A 239 1.97 -9.12 4.94
N HIS A 240 1.50 -7.95 5.40
CA HIS A 240 1.88 -7.37 6.68
C HIS A 240 1.04 -7.98 7.81
N ARG A 241 1.60 -9.01 8.45
CA ARG A 241 1.02 -9.68 9.63
C ARG A 241 2.01 -9.60 10.80
N ARG A 242 1.51 -9.40 12.01
CA ARG A 242 2.31 -9.41 13.26
C ARG A 242 1.88 -10.49 14.24
N GLY A 243 0.64 -10.97 14.15
CA GLY A 243 0.11 -12.04 14.98
C GLY A 243 -0.49 -13.16 14.14
N ASP A 244 -0.97 -14.19 14.84
CA ASP A 244 -1.77 -15.25 14.25
C ASP A 244 -3.14 -15.30 14.95
N PRO A 245 -4.15 -14.58 14.43
CA PRO A 245 -5.48 -14.54 15.01
C PRO A 245 -6.33 -15.78 14.68
N THR A 246 -5.80 -16.74 13.92
CA THR A 246 -6.60 -17.83 13.31
C THR A 246 -7.34 -18.68 14.32
N SER A 247 -6.74 -18.96 15.48
CA SER A 247 -7.36 -19.78 16.54
C SER A 247 -8.65 -19.17 17.13
N PHE A 248 -8.84 -17.87 16.97
CA PHE A 248 -10.00 -17.12 17.47
C PHE A 248 -11.06 -16.81 16.40
N MET A 249 -10.73 -17.08 15.13
CA MET A 249 -11.61 -16.82 13.99
C MET A 249 -12.63 -17.94 13.77
N THR A 250 -13.71 -17.59 13.08
CA THR A 250 -14.66 -18.52 12.48
C THR A 250 -13.99 -19.40 11.42
N PRO A 251 -14.53 -20.60 11.13
CA PRO A 251 -13.95 -21.51 10.14
C PRO A 251 -13.79 -20.90 8.75
N GLY A 252 -14.73 -20.05 8.33
CA GLY A 252 -14.65 -19.35 7.03
C GLY A 252 -13.51 -18.34 6.97
N ALA A 253 -13.32 -17.55 8.04
CA ALA A 253 -12.22 -16.60 8.13
C ALA A 253 -10.85 -17.31 8.23
N GLN A 254 -10.76 -18.42 8.96
CA GLN A 254 -9.56 -19.28 8.99
C GLN A 254 -9.19 -19.76 7.59
N GLN A 255 -10.17 -20.25 6.83
CA GLN A 255 -9.94 -20.72 5.46
C GLN A 255 -9.48 -19.59 4.54
N ALA A 256 -10.10 -18.40 4.62
CA ALA A 256 -9.69 -17.24 3.84
C ALA A 256 -8.25 -16.78 4.19
N TRP A 257 -7.93 -16.77 5.49
CA TRP A 257 -6.61 -16.38 5.99
C TRP A 257 -5.49 -17.31 5.54
N ALA A 258 -5.72 -18.62 5.61
CA ALA A 258 -4.81 -19.67 5.14
C ALA A 258 -4.69 -19.67 3.61
N ASN A 259 -5.80 -19.44 2.90
CA ASN A 259 -5.77 -19.36 1.44
C ASN A 259 -4.93 -18.17 0.94
N HIS A 260 -5.02 -17.02 1.62
CA HIS A 260 -4.16 -15.88 1.31
C HIS A 260 -2.67 -16.25 1.44
N GLU A 261 -2.27 -16.84 2.57
CA GLU A 261 -0.87 -17.23 2.79
C GLU A 261 -0.39 -18.22 1.72
N ARG A 262 -1.20 -19.22 1.38
CA ARG A 262 -0.90 -20.17 0.31
C ARG A 262 -0.65 -19.47 -1.03
N LEU A 263 -1.51 -18.52 -1.41
CA LEU A 263 -1.39 -17.79 -2.67
C LEU A 263 -0.17 -16.85 -2.67
N TYR A 264 0.10 -16.20 -1.54
CA TYR A 264 1.27 -15.34 -1.36
C TYR A 264 2.58 -16.13 -1.51
N LEU A 265 2.66 -17.33 -0.92
CA LEU A 265 3.82 -18.22 -1.07
C LEU A 265 3.98 -18.70 -2.52
N GLN A 266 2.89 -19.04 -3.20
CA GLN A 266 2.93 -19.41 -4.62
C GLN A 266 3.44 -18.28 -5.52
N GLU A 267 3.08 -17.03 -5.22
CA GLU A 267 3.64 -15.88 -5.93
C GLU A 267 5.13 -15.70 -5.63
N CYS A 268 5.56 -15.91 -4.37
CA CYS A 268 6.98 -15.93 -4.03
C CYS A 268 7.74 -16.99 -4.85
N ASP A 269 7.18 -18.18 -5.05
CA ASP A 269 7.79 -19.22 -5.90
C ASP A 269 7.95 -18.75 -7.37
N ARG A 270 6.96 -18.01 -7.90
CA ARG A 270 7.05 -17.43 -9.26
C ARG A 270 8.09 -16.30 -9.34
N ILE A 271 8.15 -15.45 -8.32
CA ILE A 271 9.19 -14.42 -8.20
C ILE A 271 10.56 -15.09 -8.18
N GLU A 272 10.76 -16.11 -7.34
CA GLU A 272 12.01 -16.86 -7.27
C GLU A 272 12.42 -17.42 -8.63
N GLY A 273 11.50 -18.12 -9.31
CA GLY A 273 11.76 -18.68 -10.64
C GLY A 273 12.16 -17.60 -11.66
N THR A 274 11.47 -16.45 -11.63
CA THR A 274 11.77 -15.30 -12.50
C THR A 274 13.14 -14.71 -12.21
N LEU A 275 13.49 -14.48 -10.95
CA LEU A 275 14.79 -13.95 -10.56
C LEU A 275 15.92 -14.94 -10.91
N ARG A 276 15.71 -16.25 -10.74
CA ARG A 276 16.67 -17.28 -11.17
C ARG A 276 16.87 -17.32 -12.68
N ALA A 277 15.83 -17.05 -13.47
CA ALA A 277 15.96 -16.91 -14.92
C ALA A 277 16.86 -15.71 -15.28
N ALA A 278 16.71 -14.57 -14.59
CA ALA A 278 17.59 -13.41 -14.77
C ALA A 278 19.06 -13.73 -14.41
N ILE A 279 19.31 -14.39 -13.27
CA ILE A 279 20.67 -14.82 -12.87
C ILE A 279 21.33 -15.65 -13.98
N LYS A 280 20.60 -16.63 -14.51
CA LYS A 280 21.03 -17.53 -15.59
C LYS A 280 21.02 -16.90 -16.98
N GLN A 281 20.57 -15.65 -17.11
CA GLN A 281 20.35 -14.96 -18.38
C GLN A 281 19.43 -15.73 -19.34
N ASP A 282 18.51 -16.53 -18.79
CA ASP A 282 17.49 -17.24 -19.58
C ASP A 282 16.36 -16.26 -19.94
N ARG A 283 16.54 -15.59 -21.08
CA ARG A 283 15.60 -14.57 -21.59
C ARG A 283 14.19 -15.13 -21.75
N GLY A 284 14.07 -16.37 -22.23
CA GLY A 284 12.78 -17.02 -22.46
C GLY A 284 12.02 -17.26 -21.17
N ALA A 285 12.68 -17.91 -20.20
CA ALA A 285 12.09 -18.18 -18.89
C ALA A 285 11.80 -16.89 -18.11
N PHE A 286 12.63 -15.85 -18.26
CA PHE A 286 12.38 -14.56 -17.62
C PHE A 286 11.12 -13.89 -18.18
N VAL A 287 10.99 -13.78 -19.50
CA VAL A 287 9.80 -13.19 -20.14
C VAL A 287 8.54 -13.97 -19.77
N GLU A 288 8.62 -15.30 -19.71
CA GLU A 288 7.51 -16.13 -19.24
C GLU A 288 7.16 -15.85 -17.78
N GLY A 289 8.16 -15.77 -16.89
CA GLY A 289 7.97 -15.41 -15.48
C GLY A 289 7.30 -14.05 -15.29
N ILE A 290 7.73 -13.04 -16.05
CA ILE A 290 7.07 -11.72 -16.08
C ILE A 290 5.61 -11.83 -16.54
N ALA A 291 5.32 -12.62 -17.58
CA ALA A 291 3.95 -12.82 -18.05
C ALA A 291 3.06 -13.56 -17.03
N GLN A 292 3.63 -14.43 -16.20
CA GLN A 292 2.92 -15.12 -15.12
C GLN A 292 2.62 -14.20 -13.93
N LEU A 293 3.56 -13.32 -13.56
CA LEU A 293 3.38 -12.32 -12.50
C LEU A 293 2.47 -11.17 -12.94
N HIS A 294 2.55 -10.81 -14.22
CA HIS A 294 1.82 -9.71 -14.85
C HIS A 294 1.12 -10.18 -16.14
N PRO A 295 -0.03 -10.89 -16.02
CA PRO A 295 -0.79 -11.40 -17.15
C PRO A 295 -1.20 -10.35 -18.19
N GLY A 296 -1.45 -9.10 -17.79
CA GLY A 296 -1.70 -8.00 -18.71
C GLY A 296 -0.52 -7.76 -19.64
N GLU A 297 -0.76 -7.62 -20.94
CA GLU A 297 0.31 -7.49 -21.94
C GLU A 297 0.94 -6.10 -21.96
N ARG A 298 0.21 -5.08 -21.51
CA ARG A 298 0.68 -3.70 -21.45
C ARG A 298 1.39 -3.44 -20.12
N MET A 299 2.41 -2.59 -20.15
CA MET A 299 3.14 -2.10 -18.97
C MET A 299 3.93 -3.14 -18.17
N ARG A 300 4.25 -4.32 -18.75
CA ARG A 300 5.11 -5.34 -18.11
C ARG A 300 6.48 -4.86 -17.64
N ILE A 301 6.97 -3.77 -18.22
CA ILE A 301 8.19 -3.10 -17.75
C ILE A 301 8.08 -2.62 -16.29
N VAL A 302 6.88 -2.26 -15.81
CA VAL A 302 6.66 -1.88 -14.41
C VAL A 302 6.98 -3.04 -13.48
N THR A 303 6.53 -4.26 -13.82
CA THR A 303 6.86 -5.47 -13.06
C THR A 303 8.37 -5.72 -13.00
N VAL A 304 9.10 -5.52 -14.10
CA VAL A 304 10.57 -5.65 -14.12
C VAL A 304 11.24 -4.62 -13.22
N ILE A 305 10.75 -3.38 -13.17
CA ILE A 305 11.24 -2.35 -12.24
C ILE A 305 10.97 -2.78 -10.79
N LEU A 306 9.76 -3.23 -10.46
CA LEU A 306 9.44 -3.70 -9.11
C LEU A 306 10.31 -4.89 -8.68
N LEU A 307 10.63 -5.81 -9.59
CA LEU A 307 11.59 -6.90 -9.34
C LEU A 307 13.02 -6.40 -9.13
N SER A 308 13.44 -5.33 -9.84
CA SER A 308 14.70 -4.64 -9.58
C SER A 308 14.76 -4.09 -8.15
N LYS A 309 13.68 -3.43 -7.70
CA LYS A 309 13.58 -2.87 -6.35
C LYS A 309 13.56 -3.95 -5.27
N LEU A 310 12.83 -5.05 -5.51
CA LEU A 310 12.86 -6.22 -4.64
C LEU A 310 14.26 -6.86 -4.60
N SER A 311 14.96 -6.95 -5.74
CA SER A 311 16.32 -7.48 -5.81
C SER A 311 17.29 -6.64 -4.98
N HIS A 312 17.20 -5.31 -5.03
CA HIS A 312 17.96 -4.43 -4.13
C HIS A 312 17.70 -4.79 -2.66
N LYS A 313 16.42 -4.96 -2.26
CA LYS A 313 16.06 -5.33 -0.88
C LYS A 313 16.53 -6.74 -0.46
N LEU A 314 16.69 -7.66 -1.42
CA LEU A 314 17.26 -8.98 -1.17
C LEU A 314 18.78 -8.90 -0.94
N CYS A 315 19.47 -8.06 -1.71
CA CYS A 315 20.92 -7.95 -1.73
C CYS A 315 21.49 -7.01 -0.64
N PHE A 316 20.70 -6.03 -0.18
CA PHE A 316 21.14 -4.99 0.75
C PHE A 316 20.17 -4.81 1.92
N ASP A 317 20.72 -4.64 3.11
CA ASP A 317 19.95 -4.47 4.35
C ASP A 317 19.31 -3.08 4.49
N ALA A 318 19.86 -2.07 3.80
CA ALA A 318 19.40 -0.69 3.88
C ALA A 318 19.63 0.05 2.56
N HIS A 319 18.87 1.14 2.35
CA HIS A 319 19.10 2.10 1.28
C HIS A 319 19.56 3.44 1.88
N PRO A 320 20.62 4.08 1.36
CA PRO A 320 21.22 5.28 1.97
C PRO A 320 20.25 6.45 2.10
N GLU A 321 19.37 6.63 1.12
CA GLU A 321 18.39 7.74 1.10
C GLU A 321 17.08 7.41 1.81
N ARG A 322 16.81 6.13 2.11
CA ARG A 322 15.53 5.71 2.69
C ARG A 322 15.67 4.52 3.65
N PRO A 323 15.63 4.78 4.97
CA PRO A 323 15.67 3.72 5.98
C PRO A 323 14.54 2.67 5.88
N GLY A 324 13.37 3.05 5.35
CA GLY A 324 12.21 2.17 5.16
C GLY A 324 12.04 1.61 3.74
N TYR A 325 13.13 1.47 2.98
CA TYR A 325 13.10 1.01 1.60
C TYR A 325 12.40 -0.37 1.45
N GLY A 326 11.52 -0.45 0.46
CA GLY A 326 10.74 -1.62 0.10
C GLY A 326 9.77 -2.05 1.20
N GLY A 327 9.27 -1.11 2.01
CA GLY A 327 8.32 -1.39 3.09
C GLY A 327 7.00 -2.00 2.62
N ASP A 328 6.64 -1.74 1.36
CA ASP A 328 5.46 -2.34 0.70
C ASP A 328 5.68 -3.79 0.25
N PHE A 329 6.93 -4.26 0.27
CA PHE A 329 7.29 -5.65 0.04
C PHE A 329 7.53 -6.36 1.37
N THR A 330 7.04 -7.59 1.49
CA THR A 330 7.42 -8.53 2.57
C THR A 330 8.03 -9.81 2.01
N GLN A 331 8.12 -9.93 0.67
CA GLN A 331 8.58 -11.11 -0.04
C GLN A 331 10.04 -11.41 0.27
N ASP A 332 10.84 -10.39 0.62
CA ASP A 332 12.23 -10.56 1.00
C ASP A 332 12.40 -11.51 2.19
N THR A 333 11.46 -11.51 3.14
CA THR A 333 11.48 -12.45 4.28
C THR A 333 11.34 -13.90 3.85
N GLN A 334 10.61 -14.17 2.76
CA GLN A 334 10.39 -15.51 2.21
C GLN A 334 11.49 -15.92 1.22
N LEU A 335 12.04 -14.95 0.50
CA LEU A 335 12.93 -15.18 -0.63
C LEU A 335 14.40 -15.14 -0.25
N ARG A 336 14.83 -14.28 0.68
CA ARG A 336 16.26 -14.06 0.98
C ARG A 336 17.00 -15.35 1.33
N GLY A 337 16.37 -16.23 2.11
CA GLY A 337 16.95 -17.53 2.49
C GLY A 337 16.98 -18.59 1.38
N ARG A 338 16.40 -18.31 0.20
CA ARG A 338 16.35 -19.24 -0.94
C ARG A 338 17.50 -19.03 -1.91
N PHE A 339 18.21 -17.90 -1.85
CA PHE A 339 19.33 -17.59 -2.72
C PHE A 339 20.65 -17.70 -1.94
N SER A 340 21.70 -18.21 -2.60
CA SER A 340 23.05 -18.13 -2.05
C SER A 340 23.58 -16.69 -2.12
N THR A 341 24.65 -16.39 -1.37
CA THR A 341 25.33 -15.08 -1.46
C THR A 341 25.84 -14.79 -2.88
N GLU A 342 26.32 -15.82 -3.59
CA GLU A 342 26.78 -15.71 -4.97
C GLU A 342 25.60 -15.41 -5.91
N GLU A 343 24.48 -16.11 -5.75
CA GLU A 343 23.26 -15.87 -6.52
C GLU A 343 22.70 -14.45 -6.29
N LEU A 344 22.74 -13.93 -5.06
CA LEU A 344 22.33 -12.55 -4.77
C LEU A 344 23.28 -11.52 -5.39
N SER A 345 24.59 -11.80 -5.43
CA SER A 345 25.57 -10.94 -6.10
C SER A 345 25.30 -10.90 -7.60
N ASP A 346 25.13 -12.06 -8.24
CA ASP A 346 24.80 -12.18 -9.66
C ASP A 346 23.47 -11.51 -9.97
N LEU A 347 22.45 -11.71 -9.12
CA LEU A 347 21.14 -11.08 -9.27
C LEU A 347 21.26 -9.56 -9.30
N TRP A 348 22.05 -8.97 -8.40
CA TRP A 348 22.24 -7.52 -8.39
C TRP A 348 22.92 -7.03 -9.66
N VAL A 349 23.93 -7.76 -10.17
CA VAL A 349 24.59 -7.42 -11.44
C VAL A 349 23.57 -7.32 -12.59
N ARG A 350 22.57 -8.21 -12.65
CA ARG A 350 21.51 -8.18 -13.69
C ARG A 350 20.59 -6.96 -13.60
N PHE A 351 20.39 -6.42 -12.41
CA PHE A 351 19.45 -5.32 -12.18
C PHE A 351 20.12 -3.95 -11.96
N ALA A 352 21.43 -3.91 -11.74
CA ALA A 352 22.17 -2.68 -11.46
C ALA A 352 22.02 -1.63 -12.57
N TRP A 353 22.05 -2.05 -13.84
CA TRP A 353 21.84 -1.13 -14.97
C TRP A 353 20.43 -0.51 -14.95
N LEU A 354 19.40 -1.33 -14.72
CA LEU A 354 18.01 -0.86 -14.65
C LEU A 354 17.80 0.10 -13.48
N ASP A 355 18.34 -0.22 -12.30
CA ASP A 355 18.25 0.66 -11.14
C ASP A 355 18.94 2.01 -11.41
N GLU A 356 20.08 2.02 -12.11
CA GLU A 356 20.73 3.25 -12.56
C GLU A 356 19.86 4.05 -13.55
N GLN A 357 19.12 3.38 -14.46
CA GLN A 357 18.18 4.09 -15.35
C GLN A 357 17.04 4.76 -14.57
N MET A 358 16.67 4.23 -13.39
CA MET A 358 15.65 4.82 -12.52
C MET A 358 16.13 6.08 -11.81
N LYS A 359 17.44 6.35 -11.78
CA LYS A 359 17.98 7.56 -11.17
C LYS A 359 17.68 8.80 -12.02
N SER A 360 17.50 9.92 -11.34
CA SER A 360 17.34 11.21 -12.00
C SER A 360 18.65 11.63 -12.66
N PRO A 361 18.62 12.06 -13.94
CA PRO A 361 19.82 12.51 -14.64
C PRO A 361 20.35 13.85 -14.09
N GLU A 362 19.54 14.56 -13.32
CA GLU A 362 19.87 15.85 -12.71
C GLU A 362 20.42 15.69 -11.27
N GLY A 363 20.60 14.45 -10.81
CA GLY A 363 21.03 14.14 -9.44
C GLY A 363 19.82 13.96 -8.54
N GLU A 364 19.46 15.00 -7.78
CA GLU A 364 18.32 14.96 -6.86
C GLU A 364 17.06 15.57 -7.53
N GLU A 365 15.94 14.87 -7.45
CA GLU A 365 14.63 15.32 -7.91
C GLU A 365 13.68 15.50 -6.72
N TYR A 366 12.77 16.48 -6.82
CA TYR A 366 11.70 16.67 -5.86
C TYR A 366 10.45 17.16 -6.56
N VAL A 367 9.35 16.46 -6.34
CA VAL A 367 8.01 16.87 -6.76
C VAL A 367 7.11 16.92 -5.52
N PRO A 368 6.39 18.03 -5.27
CA PRO A 368 5.55 18.12 -4.09
C PRO A 368 4.31 17.20 -4.21
N GLY A 369 3.68 16.87 -3.08
CA GLY A 369 2.49 16.00 -3.08
C GLY A 369 2.79 14.50 -3.18
N TYR A 370 3.99 14.06 -2.80
CA TYR A 370 4.35 12.66 -2.62
C TYR A 370 4.78 12.42 -1.16
N GLN A 371 4.62 11.20 -0.64
CA GLN A 371 5.09 10.86 0.72
C GLN A 371 6.61 10.97 0.90
N SER A 372 7.34 10.99 -0.22
CA SER A 372 8.78 11.04 -0.21
C SER A 372 9.32 12.48 -0.30
N GLY A 373 10.44 12.73 0.39
CA GLY A 373 11.22 13.96 0.20
C GLY A 373 12.12 13.90 -1.04
N PRO A 374 13.01 14.89 -1.23
CA PRO A 374 14.00 14.88 -2.30
C PRO A 374 14.82 13.57 -2.32
N MET A 375 15.11 13.04 -3.51
CA MET A 375 15.86 11.79 -3.69
C MET A 375 16.51 11.72 -5.07
N SER A 376 17.43 10.78 -5.24
CA SER A 376 18.17 10.55 -6.48
C SER A 376 17.40 9.78 -7.57
N TYR A 377 16.11 9.49 -7.37
CA TYR A 377 15.27 8.71 -8.27
C TYR A 377 14.22 9.56 -8.99
N ARG A 378 13.88 9.16 -10.21
CA ARG A 378 12.84 9.80 -11.02
C ARG A 378 11.49 9.70 -10.34
N PHE A 379 10.80 10.82 -10.13
CA PHE A 379 9.47 10.78 -9.51
C PHE A 379 8.39 10.33 -10.48
N GLU A 380 8.35 11.00 -11.63
CA GLU A 380 7.21 10.90 -12.53
C GLU A 380 7.56 10.16 -13.82
N LYS A 381 8.64 10.56 -14.48
CA LYS A 381 8.93 10.11 -15.84
C LYS A 381 9.61 8.74 -15.87
N MET A 382 9.05 7.83 -16.66
CA MET A 382 9.75 6.62 -17.08
C MET A 382 10.97 6.99 -17.94
N PRO A 383 12.08 6.23 -17.88
CA PRO A 383 13.19 6.45 -18.81
C PRO A 383 12.75 6.24 -20.25
N VAL A 384 13.35 7.03 -21.15
CA VAL A 384 13.10 6.94 -22.59
C VAL A 384 13.57 5.59 -23.12
N ASP A 385 12.78 4.99 -24.01
CA ASP A 385 13.07 3.71 -24.68
C ASP A 385 13.30 2.50 -23.75
N LEU A 386 12.88 2.59 -22.48
CA LEU A 386 13.01 1.48 -21.56
C LEU A 386 12.05 0.33 -21.94
N THR A 387 12.63 -0.81 -22.30
CA THR A 387 11.90 -2.04 -22.65
C THR A 387 12.47 -3.23 -21.88
N ILE A 388 11.70 -4.32 -21.80
CA ILE A 388 12.17 -5.57 -21.19
C ILE A 388 13.39 -6.10 -21.95
N GLU A 389 13.39 -5.96 -23.29
CA GLU A 389 14.51 -6.36 -24.13
C GLU A 389 15.78 -5.58 -23.80
N ALA A 390 15.68 -4.25 -23.64
CA ALA A 390 16.82 -3.41 -23.23
C ALA A 390 17.39 -3.80 -21.86
N VAL A 391 16.52 -4.19 -20.91
CA VAL A 391 16.98 -4.71 -19.60
C VAL A 391 17.75 -6.01 -19.79
N MET A 392 17.21 -6.96 -20.56
CA MET A 392 17.86 -8.25 -20.80
C MET A 392 19.16 -8.13 -21.60
N ASP A 393 19.27 -7.15 -22.50
CA ASP A 393 20.50 -6.87 -23.26
C ASP A 393 21.63 -6.33 -22.36
N SER A 394 21.32 -5.82 -21.17
CA SER A 394 22.31 -5.29 -20.21
C SER A 394 22.94 -6.34 -19.28
N TRP A 395 22.48 -7.59 -19.32
CA TRP A 395 22.77 -8.64 -18.33
C TRP A 395 24.14 -9.29 -18.41
#